data_AF-A0A3A5IPG4-F1
#
_entry.id   AF-A0A3A5IPG4-F1
#
_cell.length_a   1.000
_cell.length_b   1.000
_cell.length_c   1.000
_cell.angle_alpha   90.00
_cell.angle_beta   90.00
_cell.angle_gamma   90.00
#
_symmetry.space_group_name_H-M   'P 1'
#
loop_
_entity.id
_entity.type
_entity.pdbx_description
1 polymer ?
#
loop_
_entity_poly.entity_id
_entity_poly.type
_entity_poly.pdbx_seq_one_letter_code
_entity_poly.pdbx_strand_id
1 'polypeptide(L)' 'MAEVEEILQTYCDGCLLKVTFRKEKGKAYAHKFCITKCTVGEQLRKCGEQLLK' A
#
# COMPACT_ATOMS: atom_id res chain seq x y z
N MET A 1 -7.33 -7.43 12.29
CA MET A 1 -7.60 -6.76 10.99
C MET A 1 -7.58 -5.24 11.07
N ALA A 2 -7.91 -4.62 12.23
CA ALA A 2 -7.96 -3.16 12.39
C ALA A 2 -6.67 -2.40 12.01
N GLU A 3 -5.48 -2.95 12.30
CA GLU A 3 -4.20 -2.28 12.03
C GLU A 3 -3.93 -2.06 10.52
N VAL A 4 -4.33 -3.01 9.68
CA VAL A 4 -4.19 -2.89 8.21
C VAL A 4 -5.11 -1.79 7.69
N GLU A 5 -6.36 -1.74 8.18
CA GLU A 5 -7.31 -0.68 7.82
C GLU A 5 -6.85 0.69 8.30
N GLU A 6 -6.31 0.80 9.51
CA GLU A 6 -5.79 2.05 10.06
C GLU A 6 -4.61 2.59 9.24
N ILE A 7 -3.67 1.73 8.86
CA ILE A 7 -2.55 2.12 8.00
C ILE A 7 -3.06 2.58 6.63
N LEU A 8 -4.03 1.85 6.07
CA LEU A 8 -4.61 2.20 4.77
C LEU A 8 -5.34 3.55 4.82
N GLN A 9 -6.13 3.81 5.86
CA GLN A 9 -6.89 5.05 5.99
C GLN A 9 -6.00 6.24 6.36
N THR A 10 -4.96 6.04 7.18
CA THR A 10 -4.10 7.12 7.65
C THR A 10 -3.07 7.53 6.59
N TYR A 11 -2.49 6.56 5.88
CA TYR A 11 -1.34 6.79 5.01
C TYR A 11 -1.59 6.52 3.53
N CYS A 12 -2.50 5.59 3.21
CA CYS A 12 -2.77 5.22 1.82
C CYS A 12 -4.01 5.90 1.23
N ASP A 13 -4.86 6.50 2.07
CA ASP A 13 -6.00 7.30 1.61
C ASP A 13 -5.50 8.59 0.95
N GLY A 14 -6.05 8.90 -0.22
CA GLY A 14 -5.58 10.04 -1.02
C GLY A 14 -4.10 9.99 -1.45
N CYS A 15 -3.38 8.86 -1.30
CA CYS A 15 -1.95 8.79 -1.53
C CYS A 15 -1.55 9.29 -2.94
N LEU A 16 -0.81 10.40 -2.98
CA LEU A 16 -0.40 11.07 -4.21
C LEU A 16 0.33 10.14 -5.16
N LEU A 17 1.31 9.38 -4.66
CA LEU A 17 2.10 8.45 -5.48
C LEU A 17 1.21 7.38 -6.12
N LYS A 18 0.28 6.81 -5.36
CA LYS A 18 -0.68 5.82 -5.86
C LYS A 18 -1.57 6.40 -6.95
N VAL A 19 -2.06 7.63 -6.77
CA VAL A 19 -2.89 8.33 -7.76
C VAL A 19 -2.09 8.65 -9.02
N THR A 20 -0.92 9.25 -8.88
CA THR A 20 -0.02 9.61 -9.97
C THR A 20 0.41 8.39 -10.77
N PHE A 21 0.93 7.35 -10.11
CA PHE A 21 1.33 6.12 -10.80
C PHE A 21 0.15 5.39 -11.44
N ARG A 22 -1.05 5.47 -10.86
CA ARG A 22 -2.24 4.89 -11.50
C ARG A 22 -2.61 5.62 -12.78
N LYS A 23 -2.43 6.95 -12.82
CA LYS A 23 -2.67 7.78 -14.01
C LYS A 23 -1.58 7.61 -15.07
N GLU A 24 -0.31 7.57 -14.68
CA GLU A 24 0.82 7.56 -15.61
C GLU A 24 1.24 6.16 -16.08
N LYS A 25 1.18 5.17 -15.19
CA LYS A 25 1.71 3.81 -15.41
C LYS A 25 0.67 2.72 -15.25
N GLY A 26 -0.56 3.08 -14.87
CA GLY A 26 -1.66 2.16 -14.66
C GLY A 26 -1.71 1.53 -13.27
N LYS A 27 -2.83 0.84 -12.99
CA LYS A 27 -3.14 0.24 -11.68
C LYS A 27 -2.09 -0.78 -11.23
N ALA A 28 -1.62 -1.64 -12.13
CA ALA A 28 -0.69 -2.71 -11.80
C ALA A 28 0.66 -2.17 -11.31
N TYR A 29 1.19 -1.14 -11.99
CA TYR A 29 2.43 -0.50 -11.58
C TYR A 29 2.27 0.21 -10.23
N ALA A 30 1.19 0.98 -10.04
CA ALA A 30 0.93 1.68 -8.79
C ALA A 30 0.87 0.69 -7.60
N HIS A 31 0.17 -0.43 -7.75
CA HIS A 31 0.09 -1.46 -6.72
C HIS A 31 1.45 -2.12 -6.47
N LYS A 32 2.18 -2.51 -7.52
CA LYS A 32 3.52 -3.08 -7.39
C LYS A 32 4.47 -2.12 -6.66
N PHE A 33 4.44 -0.83 -7.00
CA PHE A 33 5.23 0.18 -6.31
C PHE A 33 4.88 0.24 -4.82
N CYS A 34 3.58 0.26 -4.48
CA CYS A 34 3.17 0.29 -3.08
C CYS A 34 3.74 -0.91 -2.30
N ILE A 35 3.60 -2.13 -2.81
CA ILE A 35 4.03 -3.34 -2.07
C ILE A 35 5.56 -3.56 -2.07
N THR A 36 6.30 -2.99 -3.03
CA THR A 36 7.74 -3.28 -3.21
C THR A 36 8.68 -2.09 -2.97
N LYS A 37 8.16 -0.86 -2.96
CA LYS A 37 8.96 0.38 -2.88
C LYS A 37 8.42 1.40 -1.88
N CYS A 38 7.13 1.36 -1.53
CA CYS A 38 6.58 2.23 -0.51
C CYS A 38 6.85 1.66 0.88
N THR A 39 7.40 2.47 1.79
CA THR A 39 7.68 2.08 3.18
C THR A 39 6.40 1.67 3.93
N VAL A 40 5.29 2.37 3.68
CA VAL A 40 3.96 2.02 4.22
C VAL A 40 3.47 0.67 3.66
N GLY A 41 3.71 0.41 2.38
CA GLY A 41 3.32 -0.87 1.77
C GLY A 41 4.18 -2.05 2.24
N GLU A 42 5.43 -1.81 2.65
CA GLU A 42 6.24 -2.80 3.34
C GLU A 42 5.65 -3.14 4.73
N GLN A 43 5.18 -2.13 5.47
CA GLN A 43 4.49 -2.35 6.75
C GLN A 43 3.21 -3.17 6.56
N LEU A 44 2.40 -2.84 5.56
CA LEU A 44 1.21 -3.63 5.20
C LEU A 44 1.56 -5.08 4.88
N ARG A 45 2.68 -5.32 4.17
CA ARG A 45 3.15 -6.68 3.87
C ARG A 45 3.53 -7.43 5.14
N LYS A 46 4.25 -6.80 6.07
CA LYS A 46 4.63 -7.39 7.37
C LYS A 46 3.39 -7.72 8.21
N CYS A 47 2.38 -6.85 8.26
CA CYS A 47 1.12 -7.14 8.92
C CYS A 47 0.43 -8.35 8.28
N GLY A 48 0.41 -8.44 6.94
CA GLY A 48 -0.13 -9.59 6.22
C GLY A 48 0.60 -10.91 6.50
N GLU A 49 1.94 -10.89 6.58
CA GLU A 49 2.77 -12.05 6.92
C GLU A 49 2.49 -12.55 8.35
N GLN A 50 2.14 -11.66 9.28
CA GLN A 50 1.78 -12.03 10.66
C GLN A 50 0.39 -12.69 10.76
N LEU A 51 -0.52 -12.41 9.83
CA LEU A 51 -1.86 -13.02 9.78
C LEU A 51 -1.86 -14.45 9.20
N LEU A 52 -0.78 -14.84 8.53
CA LEU A 52 -0.59 -16.19 7.98
C LEU A 52 0.09 -17.16 8.97
N LYS A 53 0.39 -16.70 10.19
CA LYS A 53 0.83 -17.52 11.32
C LYS A 53 -0.35 -17.89 12.20
#